data_AF-A0A3N5EY17-F1
#
_entry.id   AF-A0A3N5EY17-F1
#
_cell.length_a   1.000
_cell.length_b   1.000
_cell.length_c   1.000
_cell.angle_alpha   90.00
_cell.angle_beta   90.00
_cell.angle_gamma   90.00
#
_symmetry.space_group_name_H-M   'P 1'
#
loop_
_entity.id
_entity.type
_entity.pdbx_description
1 polymer ?
#
loop_
_entity_poly.entity_id
_entity_poly.type
_entity_poly.pdbx_seq_one_letter_code
_entity_poly.pdbx_strand_id
1 'polypeptide(L)'
;SQDTGQIIKEFGQMCATPAALPGVVHLVLRYEDNLKEGLIENVMAGGDSAARGMAAGMLLGAACGQEAIPDEWLENMTAFARIRQLLENIG
;
A
#
# COMPACT_ATOMS: atom_id res chain seq x y z
N SER A 1 -12.34 -9.12 16.11
CA SER A 1 -11.79 -8.40 14.95
C SER A 1 -11.06 -7.19 15.49
N GLN A 2 -9.73 -7.16 15.47
CA GLN A 2 -9.00 -5.94 15.87
C GLN A 2 -9.02 -4.96 14.69
N ASP A 3 -9.21 -3.68 14.99
CA ASP A 3 -9.28 -2.57 14.04
C ASP A 3 -7.85 -2.23 13.55
N THR A 4 -7.60 -2.37 12.24
CA THR A 4 -6.31 -2.06 11.59
C THR A 4 -5.83 -0.64 11.91
N GLY A 5 -6.77 0.31 11.99
CA GLY A 5 -6.46 1.68 12.39
C GLY A 5 -5.97 1.79 13.83
N GLN A 6 -6.46 0.95 14.73
CA GLN A 6 -5.99 0.90 16.11
C GLN A 6 -4.59 0.28 16.20
N ILE A 7 -4.34 -0.85 15.54
CA ILE A 7 -3.04 -1.53 15.53
C ILE A 7 -1.94 -0.59 14.99
N ILE A 8 -2.23 0.11 13.90
CA ILE A 8 -1.28 1.06 13.31
C ILE A 8 -0.97 2.23 14.25
N LYS A 9 -1.96 2.72 14.99
CA LYS A 9 -1.73 3.78 16.00
C LYS A 9 -0.84 3.29 17.13
N GLU A 10 -1.00 2.05 17.56
CA GLU A 10 -0.15 1.42 18.59
C GLU A 10 1.31 1.31 18.15
N PHE A 11 1.58 1.09 16.87
CA PHE A 11 2.95 1.05 16.34
C PHE A 11 3.60 2.43 16.18
N GLY A 12 2.81 3.49 16.13
CA GLY A 12 3.28 4.86 15.90
C GLY A 12 3.14 5.27 14.42
N GLN A 13 2.65 6.49 14.22
CA GLN A 13 2.29 7.02 12.89
C GLN A 13 3.39 7.90 12.25
N MET A 14 4.56 8.01 12.89
CA MET A 14 5.65 8.89 12.46
C MET A 14 6.70 8.17 11.60
N CYS A 15 7.28 8.93 10.66
CA CYS A 15 8.31 8.55 9.68
C CYS A 15 9.63 7.98 10.26
N ALA A 16 9.75 7.82 11.59
CA ALA A 16 10.89 7.17 12.20
C ALA A 16 10.78 5.64 11.99
N THR A 17 11.73 5.10 11.23
CA THR A 17 11.84 3.75 10.67
C THR A 17 11.43 2.57 11.58
N PRO A 18 11.57 2.56 12.92
CA PRO A 18 11.11 1.45 13.75
C PRO A 18 9.58 1.27 13.78
N ALA A 19 8.81 2.35 13.62
CA ALA A 19 7.34 2.35 13.70
C ALA A 19 6.66 2.01 12.36
N ALA A 20 7.32 2.36 11.25
CA ALA A 20 6.76 2.19 9.91
C ALA A 20 6.74 0.71 9.46
N LEU A 21 7.80 -0.06 9.77
CA LEU A 21 7.93 -1.45 9.33
C LEU A 21 6.84 -2.38 9.91
N PRO A 22 6.51 -2.35 11.22
CA PRO A 22 5.41 -3.15 11.77
C PRO A 22 4.06 -2.88 11.10
N GLY A 23 3.76 -1.62 10.76
CA GLY A 23 2.54 -1.27 10.04
C GLY A 23 2.48 -1.87 8.64
N VAL A 24 3.59 -1.86 7.89
CA VAL A 24 3.69 -2.51 6.58
C VAL A 24 3.51 -4.02 6.72
N VAL A 25 4.21 -4.67 7.65
CA VAL A 25 4.12 -6.12 7.88
C VAL A 25 2.71 -6.53 8.25
N HIS A 26 2.06 -5.76 9.13
CA HIS A 26 0.66 -6.01 9.51
C HIS A 26 -0.27 -5.98 8.29
N LEU A 27 -0.18 -4.94 7.45
CA LEU A 27 -1.01 -4.83 6.24
C LEU A 27 -0.76 -5.99 5.28
N VAL A 28 0.51 -6.32 5.01
CA VAL A 28 0.86 -7.38 4.05
C VAL A 28 0.35 -8.74 4.52
N LEU A 29 0.51 -9.08 5.81
CA LEU A 29 0.07 -10.37 6.33
C LEU A 29 -1.45 -10.43 6.53
N ARG A 30 -2.10 -9.31 6.84
CA ARG A 30 -3.54 -9.27 7.09
C ARG A 30 -4.38 -9.34 5.81
N TYR A 31 -3.84 -8.80 4.72
CA TYR A 31 -4.50 -8.63 3.43
C TYR A 31 -3.70 -9.27 2.29
N GLU A 32 -3.01 -10.39 2.55
CA GLU A 32 -2.06 -11.04 1.64
C GLU A 32 -2.62 -11.39 0.26
N ASP A 33 -3.94 -11.62 0.18
CA ASP A 33 -4.69 -11.97 -1.03
C ASP A 33 -5.65 -10.86 -1.50
N ASN A 34 -5.61 -9.69 -0.87
CA ASN A 34 -6.53 -8.59 -1.15
C ASN A 34 -5.85 -7.22 -1.09
N LEU A 35 -5.10 -6.91 -2.15
CA LEU A 35 -4.42 -5.63 -2.33
C LEU A 35 -5.36 -4.43 -2.15
N LYS A 36 -6.56 -4.48 -2.76
CA LYS A 36 -7.51 -3.36 -2.74
C LYS A 36 -7.91 -3.01 -1.31
N GLU A 37 -8.35 -3.99 -0.54
CA GLU A 37 -8.75 -3.77 0.85
C GLU A 37 -7.55 -3.31 1.70
N GLY A 38 -6.39 -3.94 1.55
CA GLY A 38 -5.19 -3.58 2.30
C GLY A 38 -4.75 -2.13 2.08
N LEU A 39 -4.86 -1.62 0.85
CA LEU A 39 -4.51 -0.22 0.54
C LEU A 39 -5.59 0.77 0.99
N ILE A 40 -6.87 0.40 0.97
CA ILE A 40 -7.94 1.23 1.57
C ILE A 40 -7.68 1.38 3.07
N GLU A 41 -7.46 0.26 3.77
CA GLU A 41 -7.23 0.23 5.22
C GLU A 41 -5.96 0.99 5.62
N ASN A 42 -4.91 0.91 4.80
CA ASN A 42 -3.71 1.75 4.94
C ASN A 42 -4.02 3.25 4.93
N VAL A 43 -4.86 3.71 4.00
CA VAL A 43 -5.24 5.13 3.89
C VAL A 43 -6.11 5.53 5.07
N MET A 44 -7.10 4.70 5.42
CA MET A 44 -8.03 4.94 6.53
C MET A 44 -7.33 5.00 7.89
N ALA A 45 -6.23 4.27 8.06
CA ALA A 45 -5.41 4.31 9.28
C ALA A 45 -4.68 5.66 9.49
N GLY A 46 -4.61 6.53 8.47
CA GLY A 46 -4.02 7.86 8.55
C GLY A 46 -2.52 7.88 8.89
N GLY A 47 -2.01 9.06 9.27
CA GLY A 47 -0.58 9.30 9.49
C GLY A 47 0.21 9.36 8.19
N ASP A 48 1.44 8.85 8.19
CA ASP A 48 2.25 8.69 6.97
C ASP A 48 1.80 7.48 6.11
N SER A 49 0.56 7.55 5.63
CA SER A 49 -0.06 6.50 4.80
C SER A 49 0.56 6.41 3.41
N ALA A 50 1.20 7.48 2.92
CA ALA A 50 1.89 7.48 1.64
C ALA A 50 3.14 6.60 1.67
N ALA A 51 4.03 6.79 2.66
CA ALA A 51 5.23 5.96 2.78
C ALA A 51 4.87 4.49 3.05
N ARG A 52 3.94 4.23 3.97
CA ARG A 52 3.46 2.88 4.27
C ARG A 52 2.78 2.24 3.06
N GLY A 53 1.96 3.01 2.34
CA GLY A 53 1.25 2.57 1.14
C GLY A 53 2.18 2.21 -0.01
N MET A 54 3.29 2.93 -0.19
CA MET A 54 4.31 2.55 -1.19
C MET A 54 4.91 1.17 -0.89
N ALA A 55 5.35 0.93 0.35
CA ALA A 55 5.96 -0.34 0.72
C ALA A 55 4.95 -1.50 0.71
N ALA A 56 3.77 -1.31 1.30
CA ALA A 56 2.71 -2.32 1.31
C ALA A 56 2.20 -2.62 -0.11
N GLY A 57 2.01 -1.58 -0.94
CA GLY A 57 1.57 -1.72 -2.32
C GLY A 57 2.56 -2.48 -3.21
N MET A 58 3.86 -2.28 -3.02
CA MET A 58 4.88 -3.09 -3.74
C MET A 58 4.77 -4.58 -3.39
N LEU A 59 4.67 -4.90 -2.09
CA LEU A 59 4.63 -6.30 -1.64
C LEU A 59 3.32 -6.99 -2.01
N LEU A 60 2.18 -6.34 -1.75
CA LEU A 60 0.86 -6.85 -2.12
C LEU A 60 0.70 -6.93 -3.63
N GLY A 61 1.22 -5.97 -4.40
CA GLY A 61 1.18 -5.98 -5.86
C GLY A 61 2.00 -7.13 -6.45
N ALA A 62 3.15 -7.45 -5.86
CA ALA A 62 3.94 -8.61 -6.24
C ALA A 62 3.25 -9.94 -5.89
N ALA A 63 2.56 -10.01 -4.74
CA ALA A 63 1.86 -11.22 -4.29
C ALA A 63 0.55 -11.48 -5.05
N CYS A 64 -0.28 -10.46 -5.23
CA CYS A 64 -1.61 -10.57 -5.86
C CYS A 64 -1.57 -10.44 -7.39
N GLY A 65 -0.47 -9.94 -7.96
CA GLY A 65 -0.34 -9.67 -9.39
C GLY A 65 -0.90 -8.30 -9.80
N GLN A 66 -0.54 -7.85 -11.01
CA GLN A 66 -0.89 -6.52 -11.52
C GLN A 66 -2.40 -6.32 -11.69
N GLU A 67 -3.15 -7.38 -12.03
CA GLU A 67 -4.60 -7.34 -12.22
C GLU A 67 -5.37 -7.08 -10.91
N ALA A 68 -4.72 -7.24 -9.75
CA ALA A 68 -5.33 -6.93 -8.47
C ALA A 68 -5.44 -5.41 -8.19
N ILE A 69 -4.75 -4.57 -8.99
CA ILE A 69 -4.80 -3.11 -8.84
C ILE A 69 -6.04 -2.59 -9.60
N PRO A 70 -6.97 -1.88 -8.94
CA PRO A 70 -8.11 -1.29 -9.63
C PRO A 70 -7.67 -0.29 -10.70
N ASP A 71 -8.10 -0.49 -11.95
CA ASP A 71 -7.76 0.40 -13.08
C ASP A 71 -8.17 1.85 -12.80
N GLU A 72 -9.31 2.05 -12.14
CA GLU A 72 -9.81 3.36 -11.72
C GLU A 72 -8.83 4.14 -10.82
N TRP A 73 -7.98 3.45 -10.05
CA TRP A 73 -6.96 4.11 -9.22
C TRP A 73 -5.78 4.55 -10.06
N LEU A 74 -5.46 3.80 -11.10
CA LEU A 74 -4.33 4.07 -11.99
C LEU A 74 -4.66 5.20 -12.98
N GLU A 75 -5.84 5.16 -13.59
CA GLU A 75 -6.27 6.14 -14.61
C GLU A 75 -6.30 7.58 -14.07
N ASN A 76 -6.57 7.75 -12.78
CA ASN A 76 -6.62 9.06 -12.12
C ASN A 76 -5.27 9.58 -11.62
N MET A 77 -4.18 8.81 -11.73
CA MET A 77 -2.85 9.28 -11.29
C MET A 77 -2.27 10.28 -12.29
N THR A 78 -1.81 11.43 -11.79
CA THR A 78 -1.20 12.51 -12.60
C THR A 78 -0.06 12.02 -13.50
N ALA A 79 0.74 11.07 -13.04
CA ALA A 79 1.90 10.55 -13.77
C ALA A 79 1.67 9.19 -14.45
N PHE A 80 0.42 8.71 -14.53
CA PHE A 80 0.10 7.35 -14.99
C PHE A 80 0.72 7.02 -16.35
N ALA A 81 0.42 7.84 -17.37
CA ALA A 81 0.91 7.63 -18.73
C ALA A 81 2.45 7.64 -18.79
N ARG A 82 3.09 8.53 -18.01
CA ARG A 82 4.56 8.60 -17.94
C ARG A 82 5.16 7.34 -17.32
N ILE A 83 4.58 6.84 -16.23
CA ILE A 83 5.06 5.63 -15.56
C ILE A 83 4.86 4.41 -16.46
N ARG A 84 3.70 4.28 -17.12
CA ARG A 84 3.43 3.19 -18.09
C ARG A 84 4.46 3.15 -19.22
N GLN A 85 4.75 4.29 -19.84
CA GLN A 85 5.77 4.38 -20.88
C GLN A 85 7.17 3.96 -20.37
N LEU A 86 7.52 4.32 -19.14
CA LEU A 86 8.82 3.92 -18.55
C LEU A 86 8.89 2.42 -18.31
N LEU A 87 7.79 1.79 -17.86
CA LEU A 87 7.74 0.34 -17.65
C LEU A 87 7.89 -0.43 -18.97
N GLU A 88 7.26 0.03 -20.05
CA GLU A 88 7.37 -0.57 -21.38
C GLU A 88 8.81 -0.51 -21.95
N ASN A 89 9.60 0.49 -21.56
CA ASN A 89 10.99 0.62 -21.99
C ASN A 89 11.99 -0.22 -21.17
N ILE A 90 11.54 -0.82 -20.06
CA ILE A 90 12.37 -1.67 -19.18
C ILE A 90 12.15 -3.16 -19.47
N GLY A 91 11.04 -3.53 -20.14
CA GLY A 91 10.76 -4.87 -20.65
C GLY A 91 11.35 -5.12 -22.03
#